data_AF-A0AAV6H5N9-F1
#
_entry.id   AF-A0AAV6H5N9-F1
#
_cell.length_a   1.000
_cell.length_b   1.000
_cell.length_c   1.000
_cell.angle_alpha   90.00
_cell.angle_beta   90.00
_cell.angle_gamma   90.00
#
_symmetry.space_group_name_H-M   'P 1'
#
loop_
_entity.id
_entity.type
_entity.pdbx_description
1 polymer ?
#
loop_
_entity_poly.entity_id
_entity_poly.type
_entity_poly.pdbx_seq_one_letter_code
_entity_poly.pdbx_strand_id
1 'polypeptide(L)'
;MKRLNHQNVVAARDVPEALQKLATNDLPLLAMEYCQGGDLRKYLNLLDNCCGMREGSILILLRDISSALMYLHNMRIIHRDLKPENIVLQQGEKRLIHKIIDLGYAKELDQSSLCTSFVGTLQYLAPELLEQKSYTVTVDYWSFGTLVFECITGFRPFLPTWQPVPWHSKLQKKHEDDIVVFEDLQGDVHFSKHLPQPNNVNK
;
A
#
# COMPACT_ATOMS: atom_id res chain seq x y z
N MET A 1 17.14 -1.12 -6.22
CA MET A 1 16.33 -1.24 -7.45
C MET A 1 16.92 -2.18 -8.49
N LYS A 2 18.14 -2.00 -9.03
CA LYS A 2 18.69 -2.84 -10.12
C LYS A 2 18.76 -4.36 -9.85
N ARG A 3 18.86 -4.78 -8.59
CA ARG A 3 18.87 -6.22 -8.20
C ARG A 3 17.48 -6.87 -8.19
N LEU A 4 16.41 -6.09 -8.26
CA LEU A 4 15.05 -6.59 -8.14
C LEU A 4 14.54 -7.02 -9.52
N ASN A 5 14.00 -8.23 -9.57
CA ASN A 5 13.45 -8.84 -10.76
C ASN A 5 12.23 -9.68 -10.38
N HIS A 6 11.05 -9.08 -10.51
CA HIS A 6 9.78 -9.75 -10.23
C HIS A 6 8.67 -9.11 -11.07
N GLN A 7 7.74 -9.91 -11.62
CA GLN A 7 6.73 -9.40 -12.54
C GLN A 7 5.82 -8.32 -11.92
N ASN A 8 5.60 -8.37 -10.59
CA ASN A 8 4.76 -7.44 -9.83
C ASN A 8 5.58 -6.37 -9.07
N VAL A 9 6.84 -6.15 -9.43
CA VAL A 9 7.65 -5.02 -8.95
C VAL A 9 8.16 -4.28 -10.18
N VAL A 10 8.09 -2.95 -10.18
CA VAL A 10 8.57 -2.15 -11.31
C VAL A 10 10.08 -2.31 -11.47
N ALA A 11 10.50 -2.73 -12.66
CA ALA A 11 11.89 -2.94 -12.98
C ALA A 11 12.64 -1.62 -13.22
N ALA A 12 13.85 -1.52 -12.68
CA ALA A 12 14.78 -0.48 -13.08
C ALA A 12 15.25 -0.73 -14.53
N ARG A 13 15.45 0.35 -15.28
CA ARG A 13 15.99 0.35 -16.65
C ARG A 13 17.29 1.13 -16.68
N ASP A 14 18.06 0.94 -17.74
CA ASP A 14 19.23 1.77 -17.96
C ASP A 14 18.83 3.18 -18.35
N VAL A 15 19.55 4.17 -17.81
CA VAL A 15 19.32 5.58 -18.11
C VAL A 15 19.94 5.88 -19.47
N PRO A 16 19.15 6.34 -20.47
CA PRO A 16 19.68 6.76 -21.76
C PRO A 16 20.80 7.80 -21.58
N GLU A 17 21.90 7.64 -22.32
CA GLU A 17 23.10 8.49 -22.20
C GLU A 17 22.78 9.99 -22.32
N ALA A 18 21.83 10.34 -23.20
CA ALA A 18 21.36 11.71 -23.38
C ALA A 18 20.74 12.32 -22.12
N LEU A 19 20.10 11.51 -21.27
CA LEU A 19 19.45 11.96 -20.03
C LEU A 19 20.42 12.04 -18.86
N GLN A 20 21.54 11.30 -18.87
CA GLN A 20 22.53 11.36 -17.80
C GLN A 20 23.11 12.77 -17.63
N LYS A 21 23.26 13.52 -18.74
CA LYS A 21 23.74 14.90 -18.74
C LYS A 21 22.74 15.91 -18.17
N LEU A 22 21.49 15.51 -17.96
CA LEU A 22 20.43 16.35 -17.38
C LEU A 22 20.30 16.18 -15.86
N ALA A 23 21.11 15.31 -15.24
CA ALA A 23 21.13 15.18 -13.79
C ALA A 23 21.50 16.53 -13.15
N THR A 24 20.70 16.97 -12.18
CA THR A 24 20.87 18.27 -11.52
C THR A 24 21.98 18.27 -10.48
N ASN A 25 22.50 17.10 -10.13
CA ASN A 25 23.57 16.86 -9.17
C ASN A 25 24.27 15.53 -9.50
N ASP A 26 25.26 15.15 -8.69
CA ASP A 26 26.02 13.91 -8.87
C ASP A 26 25.23 12.63 -8.53
N LEU A 27 23.96 12.72 -8.13
CA LEU A 27 23.14 11.55 -7.85
C LEU A 27 22.65 10.92 -9.16
N PRO A 28 22.69 9.58 -9.27
CA PRO A 28 22.25 8.89 -10.48
C PRO A 28 20.74 9.00 -10.67
N LEU A 29 20.31 9.15 -11.93
CA LEU A 29 18.89 9.05 -12.28
C LEU A 29 18.39 7.60 -12.13
N LEU A 30 17.13 7.47 -11.72
CA LEU A 30 16.44 6.17 -11.66
C LEU A 30 15.48 6.05 -12.85
N ALA A 31 15.94 5.40 -13.92
CA ALA A 31 15.05 5.01 -15.02
C ALA A 31 14.27 3.73 -14.64
N MET A 32 12.99 3.68 -15.00
CA MET A 32 12.07 2.60 -14.66
C MET A 32 11.17 2.29 -15.86
N GLU A 33 10.58 1.10 -15.89
CA GLU A 33 9.51 0.82 -16.86
C GLU A 33 8.29 1.72 -16.62
N TYR A 34 7.69 2.22 -17.70
CA TYR A 34 6.47 3.01 -17.64
C TYR A 34 5.23 2.11 -17.59
N CYS A 35 4.38 2.32 -16.58
CA CYS A 35 3.14 1.58 -16.39
C CYS A 35 1.92 2.35 -16.92
N GLN A 36 1.38 1.90 -18.05
CA GLN A 36 0.37 2.66 -18.83
C GLN A 36 -0.99 2.85 -18.15
N GLY A 37 -1.34 1.99 -17.19
CA GLY A 37 -2.64 2.04 -16.50
C GLY A 37 -2.75 3.18 -15.47
N GLY A 38 -1.63 3.79 -15.09
CA GLY A 38 -1.58 4.72 -13.96
C GLY A 38 -1.56 4.00 -12.61
N ASP A 39 -1.74 4.75 -11.53
CA ASP A 39 -1.75 4.24 -10.16
C ASP A 39 -3.13 3.70 -9.72
N LEU A 40 -3.17 2.90 -8.66
CA LEU A 40 -4.38 2.31 -8.12
C LEU A 40 -5.32 3.35 -7.51
N ARG A 41 -4.79 4.47 -6.97
CA ARG A 41 -5.64 5.56 -6.44
C ARG A 41 -6.55 6.12 -7.53
N LYS A 42 -6.06 6.26 -8.76
CA LYS A 42 -6.88 6.66 -9.92
C LYS A 42 -8.09 5.75 -10.10
N TYR A 43 -7.95 4.44 -9.91
CA TYR A 43 -9.05 3.48 -10.03
C TYR A 43 -10.00 3.54 -8.84
N LEU A 44 -9.49 3.72 -7.62
CA LEU A 44 -10.34 3.90 -6.43
C LEU A 44 -11.18 5.17 -6.49
N ASN A 45 -10.71 6.20 -7.18
CA ASN A 45 -11.42 7.47 -7.36
C ASN A 45 -12.48 7.43 -8.48
N LEU A 46 -12.64 6.32 -9.21
CA LEU A 46 -13.71 6.17 -10.18
C LEU A 46 -15.07 6.10 -9.46
N LEU A 47 -16.06 6.82 -9.97
CA LEU A 47 -17.41 6.87 -9.36
C LEU A 47 -18.03 5.47 -9.22
N ASP A 48 -17.83 4.59 -10.21
CA ASP A 48 -18.32 3.21 -10.19
C ASP A 48 -17.69 2.37 -9.05
N ASN A 49 -16.57 2.81 -8.49
CA ASN A 49 -15.85 2.14 -7.41
C ASN A 49 -16.05 2.83 -6.05
N CYS A 50 -17.01 3.76 -5.91
CA CYS A 50 -17.26 4.46 -4.64
C CYS A 50 -17.68 3.52 -3.50
N CYS A 51 -18.27 2.36 -3.82
CA CYS A 51 -18.56 1.26 -2.89
C CYS A 51 -17.63 0.05 -3.10
N GLY A 52 -16.38 0.32 -3.48
CA GLY A 52 -15.35 -0.69 -3.74
C GLY A 52 -15.28 -1.15 -5.20
N MET A 53 -14.20 -1.83 -5.53
CA MET A 53 -13.97 -2.39 -6.87
C MET A 53 -14.72 -3.71 -7.06
N ARG A 54 -14.85 -4.13 -8.33
CA ARG A 54 -15.40 -5.46 -8.65
C ARG A 54 -14.52 -6.58 -8.12
N GLU A 55 -15.16 -7.66 -7.66
CA GLU A 55 -14.49 -8.85 -7.10
C GLU A 55 -13.32 -9.37 -7.95
N GLY A 56 -13.50 -9.51 -9.26
CA GLY A 56 -12.43 -9.99 -10.14
C GLY A 56 -11.17 -9.09 -10.12
N SER A 57 -11.35 -7.78 -10.03
CA SER A 57 -10.24 -6.82 -9.90
C SER A 57 -9.54 -6.95 -8.55
N ILE A 58 -10.30 -7.18 -7.47
CA ILE A 58 -9.78 -7.39 -6.13
C ILE A 58 -8.95 -8.68 -6.05
N LEU A 59 -9.44 -9.78 -6.64
CA LEU A 59 -8.70 -11.06 -6.68
C LEU A 59 -7.37 -10.94 -7.44
N ILE A 60 -7.37 -10.19 -8.55
CA ILE A 60 -6.14 -9.93 -9.32
C ILE A 60 -5.16 -9.08 -8.50
N LEU A 61 -5.65 -8.04 -7.83
CA LEU A 61 -4.85 -7.18 -6.95
C LEU A 61 -4.22 -7.98 -5.80
N LEU A 62 -5.04 -8.79 -5.12
CA LEU A 62 -4.59 -9.64 -4.01
C LEU A 62 -3.44 -10.55 -4.44
N ARG A 63 -3.61 -11.27 -5.56
CA ARG A 63 -2.57 -12.15 -6.09
C ARG A 63 -1.30 -11.40 -6.46
N ASP A 64 -1.44 -10.30 -7.20
CA ASP A 64 -0.30 -9.58 -7.76
C ASP A 64 0.54 -8.92 -6.64
N ILE A 65 -0.12 -8.28 -5.67
CA ILE A 65 0.56 -7.54 -4.60
C ILE A 65 1.08 -8.46 -3.50
N SER A 66 0.36 -9.55 -3.17
CA SER A 66 0.91 -10.54 -2.23
C SER A 66 2.17 -11.21 -2.79
N SER A 67 2.19 -11.51 -4.10
CA SER A 67 3.39 -12.04 -4.78
C SER A 67 4.55 -11.05 -4.74
N ALA A 68 4.29 -9.76 -4.97
CA ALA A 68 5.30 -8.71 -4.90
C ALA A 68 5.88 -8.55 -3.47
N LEU A 69 5.02 -8.47 -2.45
CA LEU A 69 5.43 -8.36 -1.06
C LEU A 69 6.25 -9.57 -0.60
N MET A 70 5.79 -10.78 -0.92
CA MET A 70 6.52 -12.01 -0.62
C MET A 70 7.92 -12.00 -1.25
N TYR A 71 8.04 -11.55 -2.51
CA TYR A 71 9.33 -11.39 -3.16
C TYR A 71 10.24 -10.39 -2.44
N LEU A 72 9.72 -9.21 -2.08
CA LEU A 72 10.49 -8.19 -1.36
C LEU A 72 10.94 -8.69 0.02
N HIS A 73 10.06 -9.34 0.78
CA HIS A 73 10.37 -9.87 2.10
C HIS A 73 11.40 -10.99 2.04
N ASN A 74 11.33 -11.88 1.04
CA ASN A 74 12.36 -12.90 0.78
C ASN A 74 13.72 -12.28 0.41
N MET A 75 13.70 -11.13 -0.26
CA MET A 75 14.89 -10.31 -0.54
C MET A 75 15.34 -9.47 0.67
N ARG A 76 14.73 -9.66 1.85
CA ARG A 76 14.99 -8.91 3.09
C ARG A 76 14.74 -7.40 2.94
N ILE A 77 13.73 -7.02 2.18
CA ILE A 77 13.33 -5.62 1.94
C ILE A 77 11.94 -5.39 2.53
N ILE A 78 11.80 -4.43 3.44
CA ILE A 78 10.49 -3.92 3.91
C ILE A 78 10.13 -2.69 3.08
N HIS A 79 8.90 -2.60 2.56
CA HIS A 79 8.44 -1.48 1.74
C HIS A 79 8.20 -0.20 2.56
N ARG A 80 7.47 -0.30 3.69
CA ARG A 80 7.17 0.76 4.67
C ARG A 80 6.23 1.89 4.23
N ASP A 81 5.97 2.09 2.95
CA ASP A 81 4.99 3.07 2.46
C ASP A 81 4.03 2.46 1.42
N LEU A 82 3.51 1.26 1.69
CA LEU A 82 2.59 0.61 0.75
C LEU A 82 1.22 1.30 0.81
N LYS A 83 0.78 1.84 -0.32
CA LYS A 83 -0.46 2.61 -0.47
C LYS A 83 -0.93 2.58 -1.92
N PRO A 84 -2.19 2.94 -2.24
CA PRO A 84 -2.70 2.91 -3.62
C PRO A 84 -1.87 3.73 -4.62
N GLU A 85 -1.28 4.84 -4.18
CA GLU A 85 -0.41 5.68 -5.02
C GLU A 85 0.89 4.97 -5.41
N ASN A 86 1.35 4.00 -4.61
CA ASN A 86 2.56 3.21 -4.83
C ASN A 86 2.29 1.86 -5.51
N ILE A 87 1.07 1.67 -6.03
CA ILE A 87 0.72 0.51 -6.86
C ILE A 87 0.32 1.04 -8.23
N VAL A 88 1.08 0.66 -9.25
CA VAL A 88 0.80 1.02 -10.65
C VAL A 88 0.31 -0.18 -11.44
N LEU A 89 -0.47 0.10 -12.47
CA LEU A 89 -1.07 -0.91 -13.34
C LEU A 89 -0.36 -0.89 -14.69
N GLN A 90 0.15 -2.04 -15.11
CA GLN A 90 0.70 -2.24 -16.45
C GLN A 90 -0.30 -3.01 -17.31
N GLN A 91 -0.50 -2.57 -18.55
CA GLN A 91 -1.27 -3.32 -19.54
C GLN A 91 -0.51 -4.59 -19.93
N GLY A 92 -1.04 -5.75 -19.56
CA GLY A 92 -0.62 -7.04 -20.07
C GLY A 92 -1.49 -7.49 -21.25
N GLU A 93 -1.12 -8.61 -21.87
CA GLU A 93 -1.84 -9.15 -23.03
C GLU A 93 -3.30 -9.51 -22.73
N LYS A 94 -3.58 -10.01 -21.52
CA LYS A 94 -4.90 -10.53 -21.11
C LYS A 94 -5.57 -9.71 -20.01
N ARG A 95 -4.81 -8.94 -19.23
CA ARG A 95 -5.28 -8.24 -18.03
C ARG A 95 -4.33 -7.11 -17.65
N LEU A 96 -4.80 -6.22 -16.78
CA LEU A 96 -3.94 -5.32 -16.03
C LEU A 96 -3.12 -6.10 -14.99
N ILE A 97 -1.86 -5.71 -14.83
CA ILE A 97 -0.90 -6.29 -13.88
C ILE A 97 -0.56 -5.23 -12.84
N HIS A 98 -0.82 -5.51 -11.56
CA HIS A 98 -0.44 -4.60 -10.49
C HIS A 98 1.04 -4.78 -10.16
N LYS A 99 1.76 -3.66 -10.03
CA LYS A 99 3.17 -3.60 -9.71
C LYS A 99 3.42 -2.61 -8.58
N ILE A 100 4.25 -2.99 -7.62
CA ILE A 100 4.75 -2.08 -6.58
C ILE A 100 5.81 -1.16 -7.18
N ILE A 101 5.74 0.13 -6.85
CA ILE A 101 6.75 1.16 -7.11
C ILE A 101 7.27 1.75 -5.81
N ASP A 102 8.20 2.71 -5.93
CA ASP A 102 8.69 3.58 -4.85
C ASP A 102 9.25 2.85 -3.62
N LEU A 103 10.45 2.31 -3.80
CA LEU A 103 11.26 1.80 -2.70
C LEU A 103 12.12 2.90 -2.05
N GLY A 104 11.77 4.18 -2.19
CA GLY A 104 12.50 5.30 -1.60
C GLY A 104 12.49 5.28 -0.07
N TYR A 105 11.43 4.73 0.51
CA TYR A 105 11.34 4.44 1.94
C TYR A 105 11.64 2.98 2.28
N ALA A 106 12.06 2.13 1.34
CA ALA A 106 12.34 0.75 1.67
C ALA A 106 13.60 0.59 2.53
N LYS A 107 13.69 -0.49 3.30
CA LYS A 107 14.86 -0.80 4.13
C LYS A 107 15.29 -2.25 4.04
N GLU A 108 16.61 -2.47 3.97
CA GLU A 108 17.22 -3.80 4.00
C GLU A 108 17.41 -4.27 5.45
N LEU A 109 16.99 -5.50 5.76
CA LEU A 109 17.04 -6.04 7.12
C LEU A 109 18.47 -6.33 7.63
N ASP A 110 19.44 -6.52 6.74
CA ASP A 110 20.81 -6.94 7.08
C ASP A 110 21.68 -5.83 7.69
N GLN A 111 21.22 -4.59 7.66
CA GLN A 111 21.84 -3.49 8.41
C GLN A 111 21.28 -3.51 9.84
N SER A 112 21.80 -4.37 10.72
CA SER A 112 21.73 -4.39 12.21
C SER A 112 20.80 -3.42 12.99
N SER A 113 19.57 -3.13 12.56
CA SER A 113 18.84 -1.99 13.11
C SER A 113 17.37 -2.28 13.33
N LEU A 114 17.02 -2.34 14.62
CA LEU A 114 15.73 -1.89 15.12
C LEU A 114 15.40 -0.58 14.39
N CYS A 115 14.32 -0.60 13.62
CA CYS A 115 14.00 0.52 12.76
C CYS A 115 13.17 1.52 13.58
N THR A 116 13.63 2.77 13.67
CA THR A 116 12.99 3.84 14.49
C THR A 116 12.55 5.06 13.68
N SER A 117 12.72 5.03 12.35
CA SER A 117 12.41 6.17 11.48
C SER A 117 10.89 6.29 11.22
N PHE A 118 10.32 7.46 11.53
CA PHE A 118 8.96 7.85 11.17
C PHE A 118 8.94 8.23 9.67
N VAL A 119 8.52 7.29 8.82
CA VAL A 119 8.36 7.50 7.37
C VAL A 119 7.07 6.84 6.92
N GLY A 120 6.38 7.44 5.94
CA GLY A 120 5.18 6.89 5.33
C GLY A 120 3.97 7.83 5.38
N THR A 121 2.90 7.38 4.73
CA THR A 121 1.61 8.07 4.66
C THR A 121 0.74 7.64 5.83
N LEU A 122 0.44 8.57 6.75
CA LEU A 122 -0.25 8.33 8.03
C LEU A 122 -1.49 7.41 7.91
N GLN A 123 -2.21 7.51 6.79
CA GLN A 123 -3.45 6.79 6.54
C GLN A 123 -3.29 5.27 6.34
N TYR A 124 -2.09 4.78 5.99
CA TYR A 124 -1.79 3.35 5.80
C TYR A 124 -0.73 2.87 6.80
N LEU A 125 -0.28 3.74 7.69
CA LEU A 125 0.81 3.48 8.61
C LEU A 125 0.36 2.51 9.72
N ALA A 126 1.18 1.51 10.00
CA ALA A 126 0.96 0.59 11.10
C ALA A 126 1.07 1.31 12.46
N PRO A 127 0.25 0.97 13.46
CA PRO A 127 0.23 1.68 14.75
C PRO A 127 1.59 1.62 15.47
N GLU A 128 2.36 0.53 15.33
CA GLU A 128 3.69 0.41 15.95
C GLU A 128 4.71 1.43 15.43
N LEU A 129 4.51 1.98 14.22
CA LEU A 129 5.35 3.05 13.67
C LEU A 129 5.07 4.41 14.33
N LEU A 130 3.86 4.62 14.86
CA LEU A 130 3.53 5.81 15.66
C LEU A 130 4.11 5.72 17.07
N GLU A 131 4.22 4.50 17.60
CA GLU A 131 4.73 4.24 18.95
C GLU A 131 6.27 4.26 19.01
N GLN A 132 6.96 4.53 17.89
CA GLN A 132 8.43 4.50 17.75
C GLN A 132 9.06 3.19 18.26
N LYS A 133 8.29 2.10 18.25
CA LYS A 133 8.77 0.77 18.63
C LYS A 133 9.54 0.15 17.47
N SER A 134 10.34 -0.86 17.79
CA SER A 134 10.92 -1.71 16.75
C SER A 134 9.83 -2.43 15.98
N TYR A 135 9.96 -2.44 14.66
CA TYR A 135 9.00 -3.07 13.76
C TYR A 135 9.66 -4.09 12.82
N THR A 136 8.83 -4.90 12.18
CA THR A 136 9.24 -5.98 11.28
C THR A 136 8.52 -5.86 9.93
N VAL A 137 8.58 -6.89 9.08
CA VAL A 137 7.80 -7.00 7.84
C VAL A 137 6.28 -6.85 8.06
N THR A 138 5.78 -7.01 9.30
CA THR A 138 4.36 -6.88 9.66
C THR A 138 3.77 -5.51 9.36
N VAL A 139 4.57 -4.45 9.28
CA VAL A 139 4.08 -3.12 8.89
C VAL A 139 3.54 -3.09 7.45
N ASP A 140 4.11 -3.90 6.57
CA ASP A 140 3.62 -4.06 5.20
C ASP A 140 2.31 -4.87 5.18
N TYR A 141 2.10 -5.78 6.15
CA TYR A 141 0.83 -6.52 6.27
C TYR A 141 -0.31 -5.61 6.70
N TRP A 142 -0.06 -4.70 7.64
CA TRP A 142 -1.03 -3.66 8.00
C TRP A 142 -1.39 -2.78 6.80
N SER A 143 -0.36 -2.28 6.12
CA SER A 143 -0.52 -1.44 4.92
C SER A 143 -1.29 -2.18 3.82
N PHE A 144 -1.00 -3.46 3.60
CA PHE A 144 -1.71 -4.29 2.62
C PHE A 144 -3.16 -4.56 3.03
N GLY A 145 -3.42 -4.88 4.30
CA GLY A 145 -4.77 -5.13 4.81
C GLY A 145 -5.67 -3.89 4.70
N THR A 146 -5.16 -2.71 5.10
CA THR A 146 -5.88 -1.45 4.97
C THR A 146 -6.18 -1.09 3.50
N LEU A 147 -5.22 -1.33 2.60
CA LEU A 147 -5.37 -1.14 1.16
C LEU A 147 -6.40 -2.08 0.54
N VAL A 148 -6.36 -3.37 0.88
CA VAL A 148 -7.32 -4.37 0.39
C VAL A 148 -8.72 -4.05 0.90
N PHE A 149 -8.86 -3.66 2.16
CA PHE A 149 -10.14 -3.24 2.72
C PHE A 149 -10.72 -2.07 1.93
N GLU A 150 -9.93 -1.03 1.66
CA GLU A 150 -10.36 0.11 0.85
C GLU A 150 -10.74 -0.29 -0.58
N CYS A 151 -10.02 -1.25 -1.18
CA CYS A 151 -10.40 -1.79 -2.49
C CYS A 151 -11.74 -2.52 -2.46
N ILE A 152 -12.11 -3.14 -1.34
CA ILE A 152 -13.38 -3.87 -1.17
C ILE A 152 -14.54 -2.91 -0.87
N THR A 153 -14.32 -1.88 -0.05
CA THR A 153 -15.41 -1.08 0.52
C THR A 153 -15.48 0.35 -0.03
N GLY A 154 -14.42 0.83 -0.69
CA GLY A 154 -14.29 2.22 -1.14
C GLY A 154 -13.75 3.19 -0.06
N PHE A 155 -13.50 2.73 1.17
CA PHE A 155 -12.97 3.56 2.25
C PHE A 155 -12.00 2.79 3.17
N ARG A 156 -11.11 3.48 3.87
CA ARG A 156 -10.13 2.82 4.75
C ARG A 156 -10.77 2.32 6.06
N PRO A 157 -10.27 1.22 6.65
CA PRO A 157 -10.96 0.52 7.73
C PRO A 157 -11.04 1.27 9.06
N PHE A 158 -10.09 2.15 9.38
CA PHE A 158 -9.95 2.70 10.73
C PHE A 158 -10.02 4.22 10.72
N LEU A 159 -11.19 4.78 10.99
CA LEU A 159 -11.45 6.23 11.22
C LEU A 159 -10.63 7.16 10.29
N PRO A 160 -10.82 7.07 8.95
CA PRO A 160 -9.94 7.68 7.95
C PRO A 160 -9.80 9.20 7.97
N THR A 161 -10.70 9.89 8.66
CA THR A 161 -10.79 11.36 8.77
C THR A 161 -10.22 11.88 10.09
N TRP A 162 -9.90 11.00 11.04
CA TRP A 162 -9.44 11.38 12.36
C TRP A 162 -7.96 11.76 12.37
N GLN A 163 -7.61 12.71 13.25
CA GLN A 163 -6.22 13.09 13.50
C GLN A 163 -5.46 11.95 14.21
N PRO A 164 -4.13 11.84 14.07
CA PRO A 164 -3.37 10.68 14.54
C PRO A 164 -3.50 10.37 16.04
N VAL A 165 -3.51 11.41 16.89
CA VAL A 165 -3.59 11.23 18.36
C VAL A 165 -4.94 10.62 18.80
N PRO A 166 -6.11 11.20 18.47
CA PRO A 166 -7.39 10.59 18.82
C PRO A 166 -7.63 9.26 18.09
N TRP A 167 -7.15 9.14 16.85
CA TRP A 167 -7.20 7.89 16.09
C TRP A 167 -6.50 6.75 16.83
N HIS A 168 -5.26 6.98 17.28
CA HIS A 168 -4.46 5.96 17.95
C HIS A 168 -5.08 5.51 19.27
N SER A 169 -5.54 6.47 20.10
CA SER A 169 -6.20 6.16 21.38
C SER A 169 -7.51 5.39 21.19
N LYS A 170 -8.25 5.65 20.11
CA LYS A 170 -9.51 4.95 19.83
C LYS A 170 -9.26 3.56 19.26
N LEU A 171 -8.30 3.44 18.33
CA LEU A 171 -7.95 2.18 17.69
C LEU A 171 -7.37 1.15 18.68
N GLN A 172 -6.67 1.57 19.73
CA GLN A 172 -6.19 0.66 20.79
C GLN A 172 -7.31 -0.10 21.52
N LYS A 173 -8.58 0.31 21.37
CA LYS A 173 -9.74 -0.34 22.01
C LYS A 173 -10.36 -1.45 21.15
N LYS A 174 -9.86 -1.67 19.93
CA LYS A 174 -10.34 -2.70 19.00
C LYS A 174 -10.05 -4.11 19.54
N HIS A 175 -10.98 -5.04 19.33
CA HIS A 175 -10.76 -6.47 19.52
C HIS A 175 -9.96 -7.07 18.36
N GLU A 176 -9.26 -8.19 18.55
CA GLU A 176 -8.42 -8.81 17.50
C GLU A 176 -9.20 -9.06 16.18
N ASP A 177 -10.47 -9.46 16.30
CA ASP A 177 -11.37 -9.75 15.18
C ASP A 177 -11.96 -8.53 14.46
N ASP A 178 -11.88 -7.31 15.02
CA ASP A 178 -12.49 -6.15 14.34
C ASP A 178 -11.66 -5.76 13.12
N ILE A 179 -12.30 -5.65 11.97
CA ILE A 179 -11.65 -5.28 10.71
C ILE A 179 -12.02 -3.86 10.28
N VAL A 180 -12.96 -3.21 10.97
CA VAL A 180 -13.38 -1.84 10.70
C VAL A 180 -13.75 -1.11 12.00
N VAL A 181 -13.36 0.15 12.08
CA VAL A 181 -13.77 1.12 13.09
C VAL A 181 -14.22 2.38 12.36
N PHE A 182 -15.51 2.71 12.46
CA PHE A 182 -16.13 3.81 11.72
C PHE A 182 -17.00 4.68 12.63
N GLU A 183 -17.22 5.92 12.19
CA GLU A 183 -18.10 6.89 12.84
C GLU A 183 -19.41 6.96 12.03
N ASP A 184 -20.55 6.83 12.70
CA ASP A 184 -21.86 6.94 12.06
C ASP A 184 -22.31 8.40 11.90
N LEU A 185 -23.52 8.60 11.38
CA LEU A 185 -24.08 9.94 11.15
C LEU A 185 -24.41 10.70 12.46
N GLN A 186 -24.47 10.00 13.59
CA GLN A 186 -24.68 10.57 14.91
C GLN A 186 -23.36 10.96 15.60
N GLY A 187 -22.21 10.57 15.02
CA GLY A 187 -20.89 10.75 15.62
C GLY A 187 -20.47 9.62 16.55
N ASP A 188 -21.25 8.53 16.61
CA ASP A 188 -20.92 7.38 17.43
C ASP A 188 -19.92 6.48 16.72
N VAL A 189 -18.93 6.00 17.46
CA VAL A 189 -17.86 5.14 16.91
C VAL A 189 -18.18 3.68 17.17
N HIS A 190 -18.21 2.90 16.08
CA HIS A 190 -18.54 1.49 16.06
C HIS A 190 -17.32 0.64 15.71
N PHE A 191 -17.25 -0.55 16.30
CA PHE A 191 -16.25 -1.59 15.99
C PHE A 191 -16.97 -2.78 15.38
N SER A 192 -16.43 -3.36 14.31
CA SER A 192 -17.06 -4.51 13.66
C SER A 192 -16.05 -5.47 13.06
N LYS A 193 -16.35 -6.76 13.18
CA LYS A 193 -15.68 -7.90 12.53
C LYS A 193 -16.22 -8.24 11.14
N HIS A 194 -17.27 -7.54 10.70
CA HIS A 194 -17.97 -7.82 9.44
C HIS A 194 -17.63 -6.78 8.37
N LEU A 195 -17.50 -7.24 7.12
CA LEU A 195 -17.33 -6.35 5.97
C LEU A 195 -18.56 -5.43 5.82
N PRO A 196 -18.36 -4.10 5.76
CA PRO A 196 -19.44 -3.15 5.54
C PRO A 196 -20.19 -3.38 4.23
N GLN A 197 -21.47 -3.03 4.22
CA GLN A 197 -22.34 -3.02 3.04
C GLN A 197 -22.83 -1.58 2.80
N PRO A 198 -23.09 -1.17 1.54
CA PRO A 198 -22.94 -1.95 0.31
C PRO A 198 -21.47 -2.14 -0.11
N ASN A 199 -21.17 -3.26 -0.78
CA ASN A 199 -19.91 -3.43 -1.51
C ASN A 199 -20.11 -4.23 -2.81
N ASN A 200 -19.13 -4.14 -3.71
CA ASN A 200 -19.18 -4.73 -5.06
C ASN A 200 -18.64 -6.18 -5.15
N VAL A 201 -18.52 -6.89 -4.01
CA VAL A 201 -18.12 -8.31 -3.96
C VAL A 201 -19.38 -9.18 -4.03
N ASN A 202 -19.39 -10.21 -4.91
CA ASN A 202 -20.57 -11.07 -5.01
C ASN A 202 -20.76 -11.89 -3.72
N LYS A 203 -22.02 -12.22 -3.42
CA LYS A 203 -22.40 -13.09 -2.30
C LYS A 203 -22.51 -14.54 -2.74
#